data_AF-A0A835SI87-F1
#
_entry.id   AF-A0A835SI87-F1
#
_cell.length_a   1.000
_cell.length_b   1.000
_cell.length_c   1.000
_cell.angle_alpha   90.00
_cell.angle_beta   90.00
_cell.angle_gamma   90.00
#
_symmetry.space_group_name_H-M   'P 1'
#
loop_
_entity.id
_entity.type
_entity.pdbx_description
1 polymer ?
#
loop_
_entity_poly.entity_id
_entity_poly.type
_entity_poly.pdbx_seq_one_letter_code
_entity_poly.pdbx_strand_id
1 'polypeptide(L)'
;MAAWVIDTNNGVWQIVRWVVWRSPIMRLYGYDTYILVMYVMVAIVYLAVLGLVWLTLAMRKQEQSKWLKHAAVFLHILFDLVFMMLYVSFFDYFVFTANCNFSAPVKDHVYFVGVECLKMPHILNMAVAVVTAAVFFCVTALMVIASSDLNPVSRGYLASPAAITRLRILAAKAFYVIVADDMQSWPKLQALCVVLAVGLIVYWNLRRQQQQQQQQQQQQQQQQQQQQQQQQQQQQQQQQQQQQQQQQQQQQQQQQQQQQQQQQQQQQQQQQQQQQQQQQQQQQQQQQQQQQQQQQQQQQQQQQQQQQQQQQQQQQQQQQQQQQQQQQQQQQQQQQQQQQQQQQQQQQQQQQQQQQQQQQQQQQQQQQQQQQQQQQQQQQQQQQQQQQQQQQQQQQQQQQQQQQQQQQQQQQHK
;
A
#
# COMPACT_ATOMS: atom_id res chain seq x y z
N MET A 1 -50.96 -26.26 -21.98
CA MET A 1 -50.07 -25.83 -20.88
C MET A 1 -50.36 -24.37 -20.63
N ALA A 2 -50.95 -24.02 -19.49
CA ALA A 2 -51.27 -22.63 -19.18
C ALA A 2 -49.94 -21.85 -19.10
N ALA A 3 -49.73 -20.91 -20.02
CA ALA A 3 -48.66 -19.94 -19.90
C ALA A 3 -48.82 -19.26 -18.54
N TRP A 4 -47.74 -19.19 -17.75
CA TRP A 4 -47.77 -18.49 -16.47
C TRP A 4 -48.04 -17.00 -16.75
N VAL A 5 -49.31 -16.60 -16.60
CA VAL A 5 -49.73 -15.21 -16.82
C VAL A 5 -49.38 -14.44 -15.55
N ILE A 6 -48.25 -13.74 -15.59
CA ILE A 6 -47.87 -12.79 -14.54
C ILE A 6 -48.95 -11.71 -14.51
N ASP A 7 -49.56 -11.47 -13.36
CA ASP A 7 -50.45 -10.33 -13.18
C ASP A 7 -49.65 -9.03 -13.28
N THR A 8 -49.69 -8.42 -14.46
CA THR A 8 -48.93 -7.22 -14.76
C THR A 8 -49.46 -5.95 -14.08
N ASN A 9 -50.57 -6.04 -13.35
CA ASN A 9 -51.13 -4.95 -12.54
C ASN A 9 -50.60 -4.93 -11.10
N ASN A 10 -49.82 -5.94 -10.68
CA ASN A 10 -49.19 -5.96 -9.37
C ASN A 10 -48.22 -4.76 -9.21
N GLY A 11 -48.27 -4.05 -8.08
CA GLY A 11 -47.40 -2.92 -7.79
C GLY A 11 -45.90 -3.25 -7.86
N VAL A 12 -45.51 -4.48 -7.49
CA VAL A 12 -44.13 -4.97 -7.66
C VAL A 12 -43.75 -5.02 -9.13
N TRP A 13 -44.65 -5.48 -10.00
CA TRP A 13 -44.41 -5.56 -11.43
C TRP A 13 -44.36 -4.18 -12.08
N GLN A 14 -45.14 -3.21 -11.58
CA GLN A 14 -45.06 -1.83 -12.04
C GLN A 14 -43.69 -1.21 -11.72
N ILE A 15 -43.12 -1.49 -10.54
CA ILE A 15 -41.78 -1.02 -10.19
C ILE A 15 -40.72 -1.72 -11.05
N VAL A 16 -40.74 -3.06 -11.12
CA VAL A 16 -39.79 -3.85 -11.91
C VAL A 16 -39.81 -3.44 -13.40
N ARG A 17 -40.98 -3.09 -13.94
CA ARG A 17 -41.14 -2.60 -15.32
C ARG A 17 -40.30 -1.35 -15.59
N TRP A 18 -40.19 -0.42 -14.64
CA TRP A 18 -39.38 0.79 -14.82
C TRP A 18 -37.89 0.56 -14.53
N VAL A 19 -37.55 -0.47 -13.76
CA VAL A 19 -36.16 -0.86 -13.49
C VAL A 19 -35.51 -1.49 -14.74
N VAL A 20 -36.27 -2.25 -15.53
CA VAL A 20 -35.82 -2.77 -16.83
C VAL A 20 -36.08 -1.73 -17.91
N TRP A 21 -35.13 -0.82 -18.11
CA TRP A 21 -35.18 0.29 -19.07
C TRP A 21 -35.68 -0.10 -20.49
N ARG A 22 -35.41 -1.34 -20.92
CA ARG A 22 -35.86 -1.86 -22.21
C ARG A 22 -37.39 -2.02 -22.30
N SER A 23 -38.06 -2.37 -21.19
CA SER A 23 -39.51 -2.65 -21.14
C SER A 23 -40.39 -1.48 -21.60
N PRO A 24 -40.23 -0.24 -21.10
CA PRO A 24 -41.03 0.90 -21.55
C PRO A 24 -40.79 1.26 -23.02
N ILE A 25 -39.55 1.16 -23.52
CA ILE A 25 -39.20 1.51 -24.90
C ILE A 25 -39.94 0.62 -25.90
N MET A 26 -39.86 -0.70 -25.71
CA MET A 26 -40.46 -1.66 -26.64
C MET A 26 -42.00 -1.59 -26.64
N ARG A 27 -42.61 -1.30 -25.49
CA ARG A 27 -44.07 -1.31 -25.33
C ARG A 27 -44.73 -0.01 -25.78
N LEU A 28 -44.09 1.13 -25.54
CA LEU A 28 -44.67 2.44 -25.84
C LEU A 28 -44.35 2.92 -27.26
N TYR A 29 -43.19 2.54 -27.81
CA TYR A 29 -42.67 3.14 -29.04
C TYR A 29 -42.38 2.14 -30.18
N GLY A 30 -42.55 0.84 -29.94
CA GLY A 30 -42.48 -0.21 -30.97
C GLY A 30 -41.07 -0.52 -31.49
N TYR A 31 -41.02 -1.27 -32.60
CA TYR A 31 -39.78 -1.84 -33.17
C TYR A 31 -38.83 -0.77 -33.72
N ASP A 32 -39.32 0.21 -34.47
CA ASP A 32 -38.47 1.23 -35.11
C ASP A 32 -37.71 2.07 -34.09
N THR A 33 -38.38 2.45 -33.00
CA THR A 33 -37.75 3.19 -31.90
C THR A 33 -36.74 2.33 -31.15
N TYR A 34 -37.04 1.04 -30.97
CA TYR A 34 -36.10 0.10 -30.37
C TYR A 34 -34.79 0.02 -31.17
N ILE A 35 -34.89 -0.09 -32.51
CA ILE A 35 -33.73 -0.11 -33.42
C ILE A 35 -32.99 1.24 -33.42
N LEU A 36 -33.69 2.37 -33.40
CA LEU A 36 -33.06 3.70 -33.29
C LEU A 36 -32.18 3.78 -32.04
N VAL A 37 -32.72 3.42 -30.88
CA VAL A 37 -31.99 3.42 -29.60
C VAL A 37 -30.83 2.43 -29.64
N MET A 38 -31.00 1.25 -30.26
CA MET A 38 -29.93 0.28 -30.46
C MET A 38 -28.74 0.93 -31.20
N TYR A 39 -28.98 1.62 -32.32
CA TYR A 39 -27.91 2.27 -33.08
C TYR A 39 -27.26 3.44 -32.33
N VAL A 40 -27.99 4.17 -31.50
CA VAL A 40 -27.40 5.18 -30.59
C VAL A 40 -26.45 4.51 -29.60
N MET A 41 -26.85 3.37 -29.01
CA MET A 41 -25.98 2.61 -28.09
C MET A 41 -24.76 2.03 -28.80
N VAL A 42 -24.93 1.52 -30.03
CA VAL A 42 -23.81 1.09 -30.90
C VAL A 42 -22.84 2.26 -31.10
N ALA A 43 -23.33 3.44 -31.49
CA ALA A 43 -22.49 4.62 -31.69
C ALA A 43 -21.70 4.99 -30.42
N ILE A 44 -22.34 4.96 -29.25
CA ILE A 44 -21.67 5.22 -27.95
C ILE A 44 -20.55 4.21 -27.71
N VAL A 45 -20.80 2.91 -27.91
CA VAL A 45 -19.78 1.86 -27.70
C VAL A 45 -18.58 2.07 -28.63
N TYR A 46 -18.81 2.30 -29.93
CA TYR A 46 -17.71 2.48 -30.89
C TYR A 46 -16.97 3.80 -30.69
N LEU A 47 -17.64 4.89 -30.33
CA LEU A 47 -16.98 6.14 -29.95
C LEU A 47 -16.12 5.97 -28.71
N ALA A 48 -16.57 5.20 -27.72
CA ALA A 48 -15.79 4.89 -26.53
C ALA A 48 -14.54 4.06 -26.89
N VAL A 49 -14.66 3.07 -27.78
CA VAL A 49 -13.50 2.28 -28.27
C VAL A 49 -12.51 3.16 -29.05
N LEU A 50 -13.00 4.02 -29.94
CA LEU A 50 -12.14 4.96 -30.67
C LEU A 50 -11.45 5.95 -29.71
N GLY A 51 -12.15 6.39 -28.67
CA GLY A 51 -11.60 7.21 -27.60
C GLY A 51 -10.46 6.53 -26.84
N LEU A 52 -10.55 5.22 -26.55
CA LEU A 52 -9.46 4.44 -25.94
C LEU A 52 -8.23 4.40 -26.85
N VAL A 53 -8.44 4.11 -28.13
CA VAL A 53 -7.34 4.02 -29.11
C VAL A 53 -6.65 5.38 -29.23
N TRP A 54 -7.44 6.45 -29.36
CA TRP A 54 -6.92 7.81 -29.41
C TRP A 54 -6.15 8.18 -28.14
N LEU A 55 -6.70 7.92 -26.95
CA LEU A 55 -6.02 8.19 -25.68
C LEU A 55 -4.70 7.42 -25.57
N THR A 56 -4.68 6.16 -25.98
CA THR A 56 -3.48 5.30 -25.97
C THR A 56 -2.41 5.85 -26.91
N LEU A 57 -2.79 6.32 -28.10
CA LEU A 57 -1.86 6.94 -29.05
C LEU A 57 -1.35 8.30 -28.55
N ALA A 58 -2.22 9.12 -27.95
CA ALA A 58 -1.86 10.42 -27.39
C ALA A 58 -0.87 10.28 -26.23
N MET A 59 -1.07 9.31 -25.34
CA MET A 59 -0.12 9.02 -24.24
C MET A 59 1.24 8.55 -24.76
N ARG A 60 1.29 7.77 -25.85
CA ARG A 60 2.57 7.36 -26.47
C ARG A 60 3.36 8.55 -27.04
N LYS A 61 2.68 9.61 -27.46
CA LYS A 61 3.29 10.79 -28.07
C LYS A 61 3.85 11.79 -27.04
N GLN A 62 3.79 11.47 -25.74
CA GLN A 62 4.24 12.32 -24.62
C GLN A 62 3.67 13.75 -24.62
N GLU A 63 2.50 13.98 -25.21
CA GLU A 63 1.85 15.29 -25.18
C GLU A 63 1.27 15.56 -23.78
N GLN A 64 2.04 16.21 -22.89
CA GLN A 64 1.61 16.62 -21.54
C GLN A 64 0.71 17.86 -21.59
N SER A 65 -0.39 17.80 -22.35
CA SER A 65 -1.40 18.86 -22.41
C SER A 65 -2.37 18.78 -21.23
N LYS A 66 -2.74 19.93 -20.65
CA LYS A 66 -3.81 20.01 -19.65
C LYS A 66 -5.13 19.48 -20.20
N TRP A 67 -5.40 19.69 -21.49
CA TRP A 67 -6.62 19.21 -22.15
C TRP A 67 -6.66 17.68 -22.23
N LEU A 68 -5.51 17.03 -22.46
CA LEU A 68 -5.41 15.56 -22.49
C LEU A 68 -5.74 14.93 -21.13
N LYS A 69 -5.32 15.56 -20.02
CA LYS A 69 -5.67 15.08 -18.67
C LYS A 69 -7.18 15.15 -18.39
N HIS A 70 -7.82 16.25 -18.78
CA HIS A 70 -9.28 16.38 -18.62
C HIS A 70 -10.03 15.39 -19.51
N ALA A 71 -9.59 15.22 -20.76
CA ALA A 71 -10.14 14.22 -21.67
C ALA A 71 -9.97 12.80 -21.10
N ALA A 72 -8.81 12.45 -20.55
CA ALA A 72 -8.58 11.14 -19.94
C ALA A 72 -9.50 10.86 -18.76
N VAL A 73 -9.71 11.83 -17.86
CA VAL A 73 -10.63 11.69 -16.72
C VAL A 73 -12.07 11.53 -17.20
N PHE A 74 -12.52 12.37 -18.14
CA PHE A 74 -13.86 12.25 -18.72
C PHE A 74 -14.09 10.88 -19.37
N LEU A 75 -13.11 10.43 -20.16
CA LEU A 75 -13.15 9.14 -20.84
C LEU A 75 -13.20 7.99 -19.82
N HIS A 76 -12.42 8.05 -18.74
CA HIS A 76 -12.48 7.09 -17.62
C HIS A 76 -13.88 7.02 -16.98
N ILE A 77 -14.49 8.17 -16.66
CA ILE A 77 -15.85 8.22 -16.09
C ILE A 77 -16.86 7.60 -17.06
N LEU A 78 -16.76 7.93 -18.35
CA LEU A 78 -17.61 7.36 -19.38
C LEU A 78 -17.46 5.83 -19.43
N PHE A 79 -16.23 5.29 -19.32
CA PHE A 79 -16.02 3.85 -19.30
C PHE A 79 -16.60 3.16 -18.08
N ASP A 80 -16.34 3.70 -16.89
CA ASP A 80 -16.86 3.11 -15.66
C ASP A 80 -18.40 3.10 -15.67
N LEU A 81 -19.02 4.17 -16.18
CA LEU A 81 -20.46 4.25 -16.32
C LEU A 81 -21.00 3.24 -17.34
N VAL A 82 -20.45 3.21 -18.56
CA VAL A 82 -21.00 2.39 -19.66
C VAL A 82 -20.65 0.90 -19.49
N PHE A 83 -19.38 0.57 -19.21
CA PHE A 83 -18.87 -0.81 -19.24
C PHE A 83 -18.86 -1.50 -17.88
N MET A 84 -18.96 -0.77 -16.76
CA MET A 84 -19.01 -1.39 -15.42
C MET A 84 -20.39 -1.25 -14.78
N MET A 85 -20.94 -0.04 -14.76
CA MET A 85 -22.22 0.23 -14.09
C MET A 85 -23.42 -0.20 -14.94
N LEU A 86 -23.44 0.17 -16.23
CA LEU A 86 -24.55 -0.10 -17.15
C LEU A 86 -24.34 -1.34 -18.04
N TYR A 87 -23.32 -2.15 -17.75
CA TYR A 87 -22.98 -3.35 -18.52
C TYR A 87 -24.18 -4.28 -18.77
N VAL A 88 -24.91 -4.65 -17.72
CA VAL A 88 -26.02 -5.61 -17.82
C VAL A 88 -27.11 -5.05 -18.73
N SER A 89 -27.42 -3.76 -18.61
CA SER A 89 -28.45 -3.09 -19.41
C SER A 89 -28.07 -2.97 -20.88
N PHE A 90 -26.82 -2.59 -21.18
CA PHE A 90 -26.35 -2.49 -22.57
C PHE A 90 -26.27 -3.88 -23.22
N PHE A 91 -25.77 -4.87 -22.48
CA PHE A 91 -25.65 -6.23 -22.98
C PHE A 91 -27.02 -6.89 -23.22
N ASP A 92 -27.97 -6.75 -22.28
CA ASP A 92 -29.38 -7.18 -22.44
C ASP A 92 -30.01 -6.54 -23.68
N TYR A 93 -29.79 -5.24 -23.90
CA TYR A 93 -30.34 -4.55 -25.05
C TYR A 93 -29.82 -5.12 -26.39
N PHE A 94 -28.54 -5.49 -26.48
CA PHE A 94 -28.01 -6.08 -27.71
C PHE A 94 -28.49 -7.52 -27.91
N VAL A 95 -28.40 -8.34 -26.86
CA VAL A 95 -28.80 -9.75 -26.89
C VAL A 95 -30.27 -9.90 -27.21
N PHE A 96 -31.15 -9.04 -26.65
CA PHE A 96 -32.58 -9.12 -26.89
C PHE A 96 -32.99 -9.00 -28.37
N THR A 97 -32.17 -8.36 -29.21
CA THR A 97 -32.42 -8.29 -30.66
C THR A 97 -32.44 -9.68 -31.32
N ALA A 98 -31.78 -10.67 -30.71
CA ALA A 98 -31.75 -12.06 -31.17
C ALA A 98 -32.86 -12.94 -30.55
N ASN A 99 -33.79 -12.35 -29.78
CA ASN A 99 -34.87 -13.09 -29.11
C ASN A 99 -35.97 -13.53 -30.08
N CYS A 100 -35.64 -14.59 -30.82
CA CYS A 100 -36.45 -15.13 -31.89
C CYS A 100 -36.95 -16.53 -31.54
N ASN A 101 -38.18 -16.84 -31.95
CA ASN A 101 -38.72 -18.18 -31.77
C ASN A 101 -38.21 -19.11 -32.87
N PHE A 102 -37.00 -19.65 -32.68
CA PHE A 102 -36.40 -20.60 -33.62
C PHE A 102 -37.09 -21.97 -33.65
N SER A 103 -37.97 -22.26 -32.68
CA SER A 103 -38.71 -23.52 -32.59
C SER A 103 -40.01 -23.50 -33.40
N ALA A 104 -40.50 -22.31 -33.78
CA ALA A 104 -41.71 -22.15 -34.58
C ALA A 104 -41.41 -22.28 -36.09
N PRO A 105 -42.39 -22.73 -36.90
CA PRO A 105 -42.23 -22.83 -38.36
C PRO A 105 -42.02 -21.46 -39.01
N VAL A 106 -42.62 -20.41 -38.44
CA VAL A 106 -42.30 -19.00 -38.78
C VAL A 106 -41.41 -18.46 -37.67
N LYS A 107 -40.21 -18.00 -38.04
CA LYS A 107 -39.18 -17.54 -37.12
C LYS A 107 -39.41 -16.08 -36.73
N ASP A 108 -40.54 -15.83 -36.09
CA ASP A 108 -40.91 -14.50 -35.63
C ASP A 108 -40.15 -14.12 -34.36
N HIS A 109 -39.92 -12.82 -34.21
CA HIS A 109 -39.41 -12.26 -32.97
C HIS A 109 -40.45 -12.43 -31.86
N VAL A 110 -40.02 -12.86 -30.66
CA VAL A 110 -40.95 -13.25 -29.58
C VAL A 110 -41.84 -12.09 -29.13
N TYR A 111 -41.32 -10.86 -29.16
CA TYR A 111 -42.04 -9.67 -28.72
C TYR A 111 -42.64 -8.80 -29.84
N PHE A 112 -42.00 -8.75 -31.01
CA PHE A 112 -42.41 -7.86 -32.10
C PHE A 112 -43.21 -8.67 -33.13
N VAL A 113 -44.54 -8.60 -33.00
CA VAL A 113 -45.46 -9.36 -33.86
C VAL A 113 -45.30 -8.88 -35.31
N GLY A 114 -45.09 -9.82 -36.24
CA GLY A 114 -44.91 -9.53 -37.68
C GLY A 114 -43.48 -9.22 -38.11
N VAL A 115 -42.49 -9.32 -37.21
CA VAL A 115 -41.08 -9.18 -37.54
C VAL A 115 -40.44 -10.57 -37.65
N GLU A 116 -40.15 -11.01 -38.87
CA GLU A 116 -39.45 -12.27 -39.13
C GLU A 116 -37.94 -12.11 -38.97
N CYS A 117 -37.34 -12.92 -38.10
CA CYS A 117 -35.95 -12.71 -37.69
C CYS A 117 -34.91 -12.96 -38.79
N LEU A 118 -35.23 -13.83 -39.75
CA LEU A 118 -34.32 -14.17 -40.85
C LEU A 118 -34.54 -13.34 -42.11
N LYS A 119 -35.51 -12.41 -42.11
CA LYS A 119 -35.75 -11.53 -43.25
C LYS A 119 -35.12 -10.16 -43.03
N MET A 120 -34.83 -9.49 -44.14
CA MET A 120 -34.44 -8.09 -44.11
C MET A 120 -35.63 -7.22 -43.67
N PRO A 121 -35.42 -6.16 -42.86
CA PRO A 121 -34.12 -5.65 -42.39
C PRO A 121 -33.65 -6.24 -41.04
N HIS A 122 -34.44 -7.09 -40.39
CA HIS A 122 -34.16 -7.55 -39.02
C HIS A 122 -32.86 -8.36 -38.91
N ILE A 123 -32.57 -9.24 -39.87
CA ILE A 123 -31.34 -10.04 -39.87
C ILE A 123 -30.07 -9.17 -39.83
N LEU A 124 -30.10 -8.00 -40.47
CA LEU A 124 -28.99 -7.04 -40.45
C LEU A 124 -28.84 -6.40 -39.07
N ASN A 125 -29.95 -5.94 -38.48
CA ASN A 125 -29.94 -5.34 -37.14
C ASN A 125 -29.49 -6.35 -36.09
N MET A 126 -29.94 -7.61 -36.19
CA MET A 126 -29.50 -8.72 -35.34
C MET A 126 -28.00 -8.97 -35.49
N ALA A 127 -27.46 -9.00 -36.71
CA ALA A 127 -26.04 -9.16 -36.93
C ALA A 127 -25.21 -8.03 -36.31
N VAL A 128 -25.63 -6.78 -36.49
CA VAL A 128 -24.97 -5.61 -35.86
C VAL A 128 -25.03 -5.69 -34.34
N ALA A 129 -26.18 -6.07 -33.77
CA ALA A 129 -26.35 -6.22 -32.33
C ALA A 129 -25.43 -7.30 -31.75
N VAL A 130 -25.35 -8.48 -32.38
CA VAL A 130 -24.50 -9.60 -31.92
C VAL A 130 -23.02 -9.24 -32.00
N VAL A 131 -22.57 -8.63 -33.11
CA VAL A 131 -21.18 -8.17 -33.25
C VAL A 131 -20.86 -7.11 -32.19
N THR A 132 -21.77 -6.16 -31.98
CA THR A 132 -21.58 -5.12 -30.96
C THR A 132 -21.56 -5.71 -29.56
N ALA A 133 -22.41 -6.69 -29.24
CA ALA A 133 -22.43 -7.39 -27.95
C ALA A 133 -21.10 -8.11 -27.69
N ALA A 134 -20.53 -8.77 -28.71
CA ALA A 134 -19.25 -9.44 -28.61
C ALA A 134 -18.10 -8.46 -28.36
N VAL A 135 -18.07 -7.34 -29.11
CA VAL A 135 -17.09 -6.27 -28.90
C VAL A 135 -17.23 -5.68 -27.50
N PHE A 136 -18.46 -5.37 -27.08
CA PHE A 136 -18.77 -4.80 -25.78
C PHE A 136 -18.33 -5.71 -24.62
N PHE A 137 -18.59 -7.01 -24.74
CA PHE A 137 -18.14 -8.01 -23.78
C PHE A 137 -16.61 -8.10 -23.71
N CYS A 138 -15.93 -8.17 -24.87
CA CYS A 138 -14.47 -8.22 -24.94
C CYS A 138 -13.81 -6.99 -24.32
N VAL A 139 -14.31 -5.79 -24.63
CA VAL A 139 -13.80 -4.53 -24.05
C VAL A 139 -14.01 -4.52 -22.54
N THR A 140 -15.20 -4.92 -22.06
CA THR A 140 -15.49 -5.03 -20.62
C THR A 140 -14.54 -6.01 -19.94
N ALA A 141 -14.27 -7.18 -20.55
CA ALA A 141 -13.35 -8.17 -20.00
C ALA A 141 -11.92 -7.63 -19.89
N LEU A 142 -11.44 -6.94 -20.94
CA LEU A 142 -10.12 -6.28 -20.92
C LEU A 142 -10.04 -5.19 -19.85
N MET A 143 -11.11 -4.43 -19.61
CA MET A 143 -11.17 -3.44 -18.53
C MET A 143 -11.18 -4.08 -17.13
N VAL A 144 -11.90 -5.20 -16.95
CA VAL A 144 -11.85 -5.96 -15.71
C VAL A 144 -10.43 -6.44 -15.42
N ILE A 145 -9.68 -6.85 -16.44
CA ILE A 145 -8.27 -7.21 -16.32
C ILE A 145 -7.43 -5.98 -15.95
N ALA A 146 -7.58 -4.87 -16.68
CA ALA A 146 -6.83 -3.64 -16.47
C ALA A 146 -7.03 -3.05 -15.07
N SER A 147 -8.26 -3.10 -14.53
CA SER A 147 -8.61 -2.61 -13.19
C SER A 147 -8.16 -3.52 -12.05
N SER A 148 -7.71 -4.74 -12.34
CA SER A 148 -7.35 -5.74 -11.32
C SER A 148 -5.85 -5.75 -10.98
N ASP A 149 -5.21 -4.58 -11.06
CA ASP A 149 -3.80 -4.32 -10.78
C ASP A 149 -2.82 -5.16 -11.61
N LEU A 150 -2.28 -4.53 -12.67
CA LEU A 150 -0.99 -4.89 -13.23
C LEU A 150 0.07 -4.52 -12.19
N ASN A 151 0.42 -5.44 -11.29
CA ASN A 151 1.67 -5.34 -10.55
C ASN A 151 2.77 -5.10 -11.60
N PRO A 152 3.58 -4.02 -11.54
CA PRO A 152 4.57 -3.69 -12.58
C PRO A 152 5.61 -4.80 -12.80
N VAL A 153 5.62 -5.80 -11.92
CA VAL A 153 6.49 -6.97 -11.92
C VAL A 153 5.86 -8.21 -12.61
N SER A 154 4.53 -8.29 -12.76
CA SER A 154 3.86 -9.47 -13.31
C SER A 154 3.60 -9.35 -14.81
N ARG A 155 4.32 -10.14 -15.63
CA ARG A 155 4.18 -10.16 -17.11
C ARG A 155 2.95 -10.93 -17.64
N GLY A 156 2.07 -11.41 -16.77
CA GLY A 156 0.89 -12.19 -17.16
C GLY A 156 -0.41 -11.37 -17.07
N TYR A 157 -1.20 -11.33 -18.15
CA TYR A 157 -2.54 -10.69 -18.19
C TYR A 157 -3.55 -11.28 -17.18
N LEU A 158 -3.22 -12.38 -16.48
CA LEU A 158 -4.05 -13.04 -15.46
C LEU A 158 -3.33 -13.20 -14.11
N ALA A 159 -2.30 -12.40 -13.85
CA ALA A 159 -1.44 -12.58 -12.67
C ALA A 159 -2.13 -12.33 -11.32
N SER A 160 -3.23 -11.57 -11.28
CA SER A 160 -3.98 -11.37 -10.05
C SER A 160 -5.13 -12.40 -9.91
N PRO A 161 -5.20 -13.16 -8.79
CA PRO A 161 -6.32 -14.07 -8.51
C PRO A 161 -7.68 -13.36 -8.50
N ALA A 162 -7.67 -12.05 -8.23
CA ALA A 162 -8.82 -11.17 -8.27
C ALA A 162 -9.36 -10.98 -9.70
N ALA A 163 -8.49 -10.81 -10.71
CA ALA A 163 -8.89 -10.66 -12.11
C ALA A 163 -9.64 -11.90 -12.61
N ILE A 164 -9.10 -13.10 -12.34
CA ILE A 164 -9.70 -14.37 -12.77
C ILE A 164 -11.11 -14.53 -12.18
N THR A 165 -11.28 -14.21 -10.90
CA THR A 165 -12.58 -14.32 -10.23
C THR A 165 -13.58 -13.31 -10.78
N ARG A 166 -13.15 -12.07 -11.04
CA ARG A 166 -14.01 -11.04 -11.64
C ARG A 166 -14.40 -11.38 -13.09
N LEU A 167 -13.49 -11.93 -13.89
CA LEU A 167 -13.78 -12.40 -15.25
C LEU A 167 -14.80 -13.55 -15.25
N ARG A 168 -14.66 -14.51 -14.32
CA ARG A 168 -15.64 -15.59 -14.15
C ARG A 168 -17.03 -15.03 -13.84
N ILE A 169 -17.12 -14.08 -12.90
CA ILE A 169 -18.39 -13.40 -12.58
C ILE A 169 -18.95 -12.66 -13.81
N LEU A 170 -18.11 -11.95 -14.57
CA LEU A 170 -18.53 -11.27 -15.80
C LEU A 170 -19.09 -12.25 -16.83
N ALA A 171 -18.39 -13.37 -17.08
CA ALA A 171 -18.83 -14.40 -18.01
C ALA A 171 -20.15 -15.06 -17.57
N ALA A 172 -20.32 -15.34 -16.27
CA ALA A 172 -21.60 -15.87 -15.77
C ALA A 172 -22.74 -14.86 -15.85
N LYS A 173 -22.47 -13.56 -15.68
CA LYS A 173 -23.48 -12.51 -15.93
C LYS A 173 -23.89 -12.47 -17.40
N ALA A 174 -22.93 -12.54 -18.33
CA ALA A 174 -23.22 -12.60 -19.76
C ALA A 174 -24.07 -13.82 -20.09
N PHE A 175 -23.69 -15.00 -19.57
CA PHE A 175 -24.44 -16.24 -19.75
C PHE A 175 -25.86 -16.16 -19.18
N TYR A 176 -26.03 -15.57 -17.99
CA TYR A 176 -27.35 -15.32 -17.40
C TYR A 176 -28.24 -14.49 -18.33
N VAL A 177 -27.73 -13.37 -18.87
CA VAL A 177 -28.50 -12.49 -19.76
C VAL A 177 -28.90 -13.22 -21.04
N ILE A 178 -27.96 -13.90 -21.71
CA ILE A 178 -28.23 -14.70 -22.93
C ILE A 178 -29.31 -15.75 -22.69
N VAL A 179 -29.19 -16.52 -21.60
CA VAL A 179 -30.18 -17.54 -21.25
C VAL A 179 -31.54 -16.91 -20.94
N ALA A 180 -31.55 -15.78 -20.23
CA ALA A 180 -32.79 -15.11 -19.85
C ALA A 180 -33.57 -14.58 -21.05
N ASP A 181 -32.89 -14.09 -22.09
CA ASP A 181 -33.52 -13.54 -23.29
C ASP A 181 -33.82 -14.62 -24.35
N ASP A 182 -32.85 -15.48 -24.72
CA ASP A 182 -32.93 -16.29 -25.94
C ASP A 182 -33.61 -17.66 -25.73
N MET A 183 -33.67 -18.16 -24.49
CA MET A 183 -34.16 -19.52 -24.20
C MET A 183 -35.64 -19.61 -23.81
N GLN A 184 -36.44 -18.57 -24.08
CA GLN A 184 -37.86 -18.52 -23.70
C GLN A 184 -38.70 -19.66 -24.31
N SER A 185 -38.25 -20.24 -25.43
CA SER A 185 -38.92 -21.39 -26.06
C SER A 185 -38.93 -22.64 -25.17
N TRP A 186 -37.93 -22.80 -24.28
CA TRP A 186 -37.77 -23.98 -23.41
C TRP A 186 -37.71 -23.57 -21.92
N PRO A 187 -38.87 -23.24 -21.30
CA PRO A 187 -38.90 -22.60 -19.98
C PRO A 187 -38.28 -23.45 -18.85
N LYS A 188 -38.34 -24.78 -18.96
CA LYS A 188 -37.70 -25.69 -17.99
C LYS A 188 -36.18 -25.62 -18.04
N LEU A 189 -35.61 -25.61 -19.26
CA LEU A 189 -34.17 -25.53 -19.45
C LEU A 189 -33.64 -24.14 -19.09
N GLN A 190 -34.39 -23.10 -19.46
CA GLN A 190 -34.12 -21.72 -19.09
C GLN A 190 -34.04 -21.56 -17.56
N ALA A 191 -35.05 -22.03 -16.81
CA ALA A 191 -35.06 -21.93 -15.36
C ALA A 191 -33.86 -22.62 -14.71
N LEU A 192 -33.48 -23.81 -15.20
CA LEU A 192 -32.33 -24.55 -14.69
C LEU A 192 -31.01 -23.81 -14.96
N CYS A 193 -30.80 -23.31 -16.19
CA CYS A 193 -29.61 -22.55 -16.55
C CYS A 193 -29.51 -21.23 -15.77
N VAL A 194 -30.63 -20.53 -15.56
CA VAL A 194 -30.69 -19.29 -14.76
C VAL A 194 -30.30 -19.55 -13.31
N VAL A 195 -30.87 -20.59 -12.67
CA VAL A 195 -30.55 -20.93 -11.27
C VAL A 195 -29.07 -21.31 -11.13
N LEU A 196 -28.52 -22.08 -12.08
CA LEU A 196 -27.09 -22.40 -12.09
C LEU A 196 -26.21 -21.16 -12.26
N ALA A 197 -26.55 -20.24 -13.16
CA ALA A 197 -25.81 -19.01 -13.38
C ALA A 197 -25.81 -18.12 -12.13
N VAL A 198 -26.97 -17.93 -11.51
CA VAL A 198 -27.11 -17.16 -10.26
C VAL A 198 -26.32 -17.83 -9.13
N GLY A 199 -26.41 -19.17 -9.00
CA GLY A 199 -25.64 -19.93 -8.02
C GLY A 199 -24.12 -19.74 -8.18
N LEU A 200 -23.60 -19.80 -9.41
CA LEU A 200 -22.19 -19.54 -9.70
C LEU A 200 -21.77 -18.10 -9.38
N ILE A 201 -22.61 -17.11 -9.75
CA ILE A 201 -22.37 -15.69 -9.44
C ILE A 201 -22.30 -15.49 -7.92
N VAL A 202 -23.24 -16.04 -7.16
CA VAL A 202 -23.26 -15.93 -5.69
C VAL A 202 -22.06 -16.64 -5.08
N TYR A 203 -21.77 -17.87 -5.50
CA TYR A 203 -20.63 -18.65 -5.02
C TYR A 203 -19.29 -17.92 -5.24
N TRP A 204 -19.05 -17.38 -6.44
CA TRP A 204 -17.83 -16.63 -6.72
C TRP A 204 -17.76 -15.30 -5.98
N ASN A 205 -18.88 -14.59 -5.78
CA ASN A 205 -18.90 -13.37 -4.97
C ASN A 205 -18.60 -13.65 -3.49
N LEU A 206 -19.18 -14.71 -2.91
CA LEU A 206 -18.88 -15.12 -1.53
C LEU A 206 -17.42 -15.52 -1.37
N ARG A 207 -16.89 -16.32 -2.30
CA ARG A 207 -15.47 -16.73 -2.27
C ARG A 207 -14.52 -15.54 -2.44
N ARG A 208 -14.89 -14.54 -3.24
CA ARG A 208 -14.15 -13.27 -3.38
C ARG A 208 -14.13 -12.49 -2.07
N GLN A 209 -15.28 -12.35 -1.40
CA GLN A 209 -15.37 -11.70 -0.08
C GLN A 209 -14.46 -12.39 0.95
N GLN A 210 -14.46 -13.73 0.98
CA GLN A 210 -13.64 -14.50 1.89
C GLN A 210 -12.13 -14.34 1.63
N GLN A 211 -11.71 -14.32 0.36
CA GLN A 211 -10.32 -14.03 -0.02
C GLN A 211 -9.88 -12.62 0.38
N GLN A 212 -10.75 -11.62 0.22
CA GLN A 212 -10.45 -10.25 0.65
C GLN A 212 -10.29 -10.15 2.17
N GLN A 213 -11.13 -10.84 2.94
CA GLN A 213 -10.99 -10.91 4.40
C GLN A 213 -9.68 -11.57 4.83
N GLN A 214 -9.28 -12.68 4.20
CA GLN A 214 -7.99 -13.32 4.50
C GLN A 214 -6.79 -12.41 4.18
N GLN A 215 -6.82 -11.70 3.06
CA GLN A 215 -5.76 -10.73 2.72
C GLN A 215 -5.68 -9.58 3.73
N GLN A 216 -6.82 -9.03 4.15
CA GLN A 216 -6.84 -7.99 5.20
C GLN A 216 -6.29 -8.52 6.53
N GLN A 217 -6.66 -9.74 6.94
CA GLN A 217 -6.14 -10.34 8.17
C GLN A 217 -4.63 -10.55 8.12
N GLN A 218 -4.10 -11.01 6.98
CA GLN A 218 -2.66 -11.18 6.80
C GLN A 218 -1.91 -9.84 6.85
N GLN A 219 -2.43 -8.79 6.21
CA GLN A 219 -1.85 -7.44 6.31
C GLN A 219 -1.88 -6.92 7.75
N GLN A 220 -2.96 -7.15 8.48
CA GLN A 220 -3.09 -6.71 9.87
C GLN A 220 -2.09 -7.44 10.80
N GLN A 221 -1.91 -8.76 10.62
CA GLN A 221 -0.89 -9.52 11.34
C GLN A 221 0.52 -9.06 11.03
N GLN A 222 0.85 -8.80 9.76
CA GLN A 222 2.16 -8.26 9.39
C GLN A 222 2.41 -6.89 10.02
N GLN A 223 1.41 -6.02 10.03
CA GLN A 223 1.54 -4.68 10.61
C GLN A 223 1.73 -4.74 12.13
N GLN A 224 1.04 -5.67 12.82
CA GLN A 224 1.24 -5.94 14.24
C GLN A 224 2.66 -6.45 14.54
N GLN A 225 3.17 -7.37 13.71
CA GLN A 225 4.52 -7.91 13.87
C GLN A 225 5.58 -6.81 13.68
N GLN A 226 5.37 -5.90 12.73
CA GLN A 226 6.22 -4.74 12.53
C GLN A 226 6.21 -3.79 13.74
N GLN A 227 5.03 -3.52 14.30
CA GLN A 227 4.91 -2.64 15.46
C GLN A 227 5.60 -3.24 16.69
N GLN A 228 5.49 -4.56 16.89
CA GLN A 228 6.11 -5.26 18.01
C GLN A 228 7.65 -5.23 17.91
N GLN A 229 8.19 -5.40 16.70
CA GLN A 229 9.64 -5.30 16.46
C GLN A 229 10.17 -3.88 16.70
N GLN A 230 9.38 -2.87 16.29
CA GLN A 230 9.73 -1.46 16.50
C GLN A 230 9.75 -1.10 18.00
N GLN A 231 8.80 -1.62 18.77
CA GLN A 231 8.72 -1.39 20.21
C GLN A 231 9.90 -2.06 20.96
N GLN A 232 10.29 -3.26 20.54
CA GLN A 232 11.44 -3.97 21.13
C GLN A 232 12.77 -3.22 20.90
N GLN A 233 12.98 -2.67 19.71
CA GLN A 233 14.17 -1.87 19.41
C GLN A 233 14.19 -0.56 20.22
N GLN A 234 13.04 0.09 20.41
CA GLN A 234 12.94 1.32 21.19
C GLN A 234 13.27 1.09 22.67
N GLN A 235 12.84 -0.05 23.23
CA GLN A 235 13.17 -0.44 24.61
C GLN A 235 14.66 -0.69 24.80
N GLN A 236 15.30 -1.36 23.84
CA GLN A 236 16.75 -1.64 23.89
C GLN A 236 17.58 -0.35 23.83
N GLN A 237 17.14 0.63 23.04
CA GLN A 237 17.75 1.96 22.98
C GLN A 237 17.63 2.72 24.30
N GLN A 238 16.47 2.69 24.94
CA GLN A 238 16.25 3.40 26.20
C GLN A 238 17.14 2.84 27.33
N GLN A 239 17.37 1.53 27.32
CA GLN A 239 18.27 0.86 28.26
C GLN A 239 19.74 1.27 28.03
N GLN A 240 20.18 1.37 26.77
CA GLN A 240 21.53 1.82 26.43
C GLN A 240 21.76 3.28 26.82
N GLN A 241 20.73 4.12 26.69
CA GLN A 241 20.76 5.54 27.06
C GLN A 241 20.90 5.72 28.58
N GLN A 242 20.19 4.92 29.37
CA GLN A 242 20.29 4.93 30.83
C GLN A 242 21.69 4.51 31.31
N GLN A 243 22.30 3.52 30.67
CA GLN A 243 23.63 3.04 31.01
C GLN A 243 24.71 4.10 30.75
N GLN A 244 24.60 4.83 29.63
CA GLN A 244 25.51 5.92 29.29
C GLN A 244 25.42 7.09 30.29
N GLN A 245 24.20 7.43 30.71
CA GLN A 245 23.96 8.50 31.68
C GLN A 245 24.56 8.16 33.06
N GLN A 246 24.50 6.89 33.45
CA GLN A 246 25.04 6.42 34.73
C GLN A 246 26.59 6.46 34.74
N GLN A 247 27.23 6.10 33.62
CA GLN A 247 28.69 6.20 33.46
C GLN A 247 29.19 7.64 33.56
N GLN A 248 28.41 8.60 33.04
CA GLN A 248 28.74 10.01 33.04
C GLN A 248 28.67 10.62 34.45
N GLN A 249 27.63 10.25 35.23
CA GLN A 249 27.50 10.67 36.62
C GLN A 249 28.70 10.20 37.48
N GLN A 250 29.23 9.01 37.18
CA GLN A 250 30.38 8.46 37.88
C GLN A 250 31.68 9.21 37.54
N GLN A 251 31.86 9.60 36.28
CA GLN A 251 32.99 10.42 35.84
C GLN A 251 32.97 11.82 36.46
N GLN A 252 31.77 12.39 36.62
CA GLN A 252 31.55 13.69 37.23
C GLN A 252 31.95 13.70 38.72
N GLN A 253 31.61 12.63 39.45
CA GLN A 253 31.96 12.48 40.86
C GLN A 253 33.49 12.37 41.06
N GLN A 254 34.17 11.68 40.14
CA GLN A 254 35.62 11.49 40.20
C GLN A 254 36.39 12.81 39.96
N GLN A 255 35.90 13.64 39.04
CA GLN A 255 36.51 14.93 38.73
C GLN A 255 36.35 15.94 39.88
N GLN A 256 35.20 15.93 40.55
CA GLN A 256 34.93 16.78 41.71
C GLN A 256 35.84 16.42 42.90
N GLN A 257 36.13 15.13 43.09
CA GLN A 257 37.02 14.63 44.13
C GLN A 257 38.48 15.04 43.91
N GLN A 258 38.94 15.02 42.65
CA GLN A 258 40.30 15.42 42.28
C GLN A 258 40.55 16.91 42.54
N GLN A 259 39.52 17.74 42.34
CA GLN A 259 39.60 19.17 42.56
C GLN A 259 39.67 19.55 44.04
N GLN A 260 38.91 18.83 44.89
CA GLN A 260 38.96 19.01 46.33
C GLN A 260 40.35 18.68 46.89
N GLN A 261 41.04 17.70 46.30
CA GLN A 261 42.40 17.32 46.66
C GLN A 261 43.42 18.39 46.28
N GLN A 262 43.27 19.03 45.12
CA GLN A 262 44.13 20.12 44.66
C GLN A 262 43.99 21.38 45.55
N GLN A 263 42.78 21.63 46.03
CA GLN A 263 42.47 22.73 46.95
C GLN A 263 43.18 22.56 48.31
N GLN A 264 43.20 21.33 48.84
CA GLN A 264 43.90 21.00 50.08
C GLN A 264 45.41 21.21 49.96
N GLN A 265 45.98 20.88 48.80
CA GLN A 265 47.41 21.00 48.55
C GLN A 265 47.89 22.46 48.48
N GLN A 266 47.11 23.36 47.86
CA GLN A 266 47.41 24.79 47.83
C GLN A 266 47.32 25.44 49.21
N GLN A 267 46.33 25.05 50.02
CA GLN A 267 46.15 25.61 51.36
C GLN A 267 47.33 25.25 52.26
N GLN A 268 47.88 24.04 52.10
CA GLN A 268 49.06 23.58 52.83
C GLN A 268 50.34 24.35 52.44
N GLN A 269 50.49 24.67 51.15
CA GLN A 269 51.64 25.43 50.65
C GLN A 269 51.66 26.88 51.17
N GLN A 270 50.48 27.49 51.32
CA GLN A 270 50.36 28.85 51.85
C GLN A 270 50.67 28.93 53.34
N GLN A 271 50.29 27.90 54.10
CA GLN A 271 50.60 27.79 55.52
C GLN A 271 52.12 27.66 55.75
N GLN A 272 52.80 26.94 54.87
CA GLN A 272 54.25 26.76 54.92
C GLN A 272 55.01 28.07 54.65
N GLN A 273 54.52 28.89 53.71
CA GLN A 273 55.12 30.18 53.38
C GLN A 273 54.98 31.19 54.54
N GLN A 274 53.85 31.15 55.24
CA GLN A 274 53.62 32.01 56.41
C GLN A 274 54.56 31.66 57.58
N GLN A 275 54.85 30.38 57.77
CA GLN A 275 55.76 29.91 58.81
C GLN A 275 57.22 30.33 58.53
N GLN A 276 57.62 30.35 57.27
CA GLN A 276 58.96 30.74 56.84
C GLN A 276 59.22 32.24 57.05
N GLN A 277 58.23 33.09 56.80
CA GLN A 277 58.31 34.53 57.07
C GLN A 277 58.43 34.85 58.57
N GLN A 278 57.71 34.10 59.41
CA GLN A 278 57.75 34.28 60.86
C GLN A 278 59.15 33.95 61.44
N GLN A 279 59.82 32.96 60.85
CA GLN A 279 61.18 32.58 61.24
C GLN A 279 62.22 33.64 60.86
N GLN A 280 62.05 34.30 59.70
CA GLN A 280 62.93 35.38 59.26
C GLN A 280 62.85 36.61 60.17
N GLN A 281 61.67 36.89 60.73
CA GLN A 281 61.45 38.01 61.65
C GLN A 281 62.12 37.78 63.01
N GLN A 282 62.17 36.52 63.47
CA GLN A 282 62.79 36.17 64.75
C GLN A 282 64.32 36.29 64.72
N GLN A 283 64.93 36.07 63.55
CA GLN A 283 66.38 36.20 63.37
C GLN A 283 66.86 37.67 63.35
N GLN A 284 66.00 38.63 63.04
CA GLN A 284 66.32 40.06 63.10
C GLN A 284 66.18 40.65 64.51
N GLN A 285 65.60 39.91 65.46
CA GLN A 285 65.27 40.40 66.80
C GLN A 285 66.42 40.28 67.80
N GLN A 286 67.49 39.55 67.48
CA GLN A 286 68.53 39.18 68.44
C GLN A 286 69.81 40.02 68.39
N GLN A 287 69.85 41.10 67.60
CA GLN A 287 71.08 41.89 67.44
C GLN A 287 70.97 43.41 67.64
N GLN A 288 69.94 43.94 68.31
CA GLN A 288 70.00 45.35 68.75
C GLN A 288 69.05 45.71 69.91
N GLN A 289 69.62 45.67 71.12
CA GLN A 289 69.26 46.53 72.26
C GLN A 289 69.48 48.03 71.88
N GLN A 290 68.76 49.03 72.39
CA GLN A 290 68.04 49.06 73.67
C GLN A 290 66.96 50.17 73.75
N GLN A 291 65.77 49.74 74.17
CA GLN A 291 64.75 50.39 75.01
C GLN A 291 64.07 51.71 74.63
N GLN A 292 64.68 52.68 73.95
CA GLN A 292 63.95 53.90 73.55
C GLN A 292 63.30 53.77 72.16
N GLN A 293 63.80 52.83 71.37
CA GLN A 293 63.17 52.38 70.14
C GLN A 293 61.99 51.42 70.40
N GLN A 294 61.83 50.91 71.61
CA GLN A 294 60.90 49.81 71.91
C GLN A 294 59.42 50.25 71.84
N GLN A 295 59.10 51.50 72.21
CA GLN A 295 57.72 52.00 72.13
C GLN A 295 57.36 52.45 70.70
N GLN A 296 58.32 53.01 69.95
CA GLN A 296 58.14 53.39 68.56
C GLN A 296 58.16 52.16 67.63
N GLN A 297 58.98 51.14 67.91
CA GLN A 297 58.94 49.83 67.24
C GLN A 297 57.68 49.06 67.59
N GLN A 298 57.12 49.12 68.80
CA GLN A 298 55.89 48.39 69.08
C GLN A 298 54.72 48.96 68.27
N GLN A 299 54.67 50.28 68.08
CA GLN A 299 53.69 50.93 67.22
C GLN A 299 53.95 50.64 65.73
N GLN A 300 55.22 50.65 65.30
CA GLN A 300 55.61 50.31 63.94
C GLN A 300 55.39 48.82 63.62
N GLN A 301 55.59 47.92 64.60
CA GLN A 301 55.37 46.48 64.51
C GLN A 301 53.88 46.17 64.52
N GLN A 302 53.06 46.87 65.31
CA GLN A 302 51.61 46.73 65.27
C GLN A 302 51.06 47.25 63.93
N GLN A 303 51.59 48.36 63.41
CA GLN A 303 51.22 48.89 62.10
C GLN A 303 51.67 47.96 60.96
N GLN A 304 52.86 47.37 61.05
CA GLN A 304 53.39 46.42 60.08
C GLN A 304 52.67 45.06 60.16
N GLN A 305 52.25 44.63 61.36
CA GLN A 305 51.42 43.44 61.57
C GLN A 305 49.99 43.65 61.04
N GLN A 306 49.42 44.85 61.22
CA GLN A 306 48.13 45.21 60.64
C GLN A 306 48.23 45.31 59.11
N GLN A 307 49.34 45.84 58.59
CA GLN A 307 49.61 45.90 57.15
C GLN A 307 49.84 44.49 56.56
N GLN A 308 50.53 43.59 57.28
CA GLN A 308 50.65 42.18 56.91
C GLN A 308 49.29 41.48 56.95
N GLN A 309 48.47 41.71 57.98
CA GLN A 309 47.16 41.09 58.11
C GLN A 309 46.21 41.59 57.02
N GLN A 310 46.28 42.88 56.67
CA GLN A 310 45.51 43.47 55.58
C GLN A 310 46.00 42.98 54.21
N GLN A 311 47.31 42.88 54.01
CA GLN A 311 47.90 42.31 52.79
C GLN A 311 47.56 40.82 52.66
N GLN A 312 47.54 40.08 53.77
CA GLN A 312 47.13 38.68 53.82
C GLN A 312 45.63 38.52 53.54
N GLN A 313 44.78 39.38 54.09
CA GLN A 313 43.35 39.38 53.82
C GLN A 313 43.07 39.74 52.35
N GLN A 314 43.84 40.68 51.79
CA GLN A 314 43.74 41.06 50.38
C GLN A 314 44.23 39.92 49.46
N GLN A 315 45.30 39.23 49.81
CA GLN A 315 45.77 38.03 49.12
C GLN A 315 44.73 36.90 49.19
N GLN A 316 44.14 36.67 50.36
CA GLN A 316 43.13 35.64 50.57
C GLN A 316 41.86 35.94 49.77
N GLN A 317 41.44 37.21 49.70
CA GLN A 317 40.29 37.65 48.92
C GLN A 317 40.58 37.57 47.41
N GLN A 318 41.79 37.92 46.96
CA GLN A 318 42.20 37.77 45.56
C GLN A 318 42.28 36.30 45.16
N GLN A 319 42.74 35.42 46.05
CA GLN A 319 42.78 33.98 45.84
C GLN A 319 41.37 33.38 45.82
N GLN A 320 40.46 33.85 46.68
CA GLN A 320 39.06 33.42 46.69
C GLN A 320 38.34 33.86 45.39
N GLN A 321 38.65 35.06 44.90
CA GLN A 321 38.11 35.56 43.63
C GLN A 321 38.67 34.78 42.43
N GLN A 322 39.97 34.47 42.43
CA GLN A 322 40.60 33.65 41.40
C GLN A 322 40.04 32.22 41.41
N GLN A 323 39.77 31.66 42.59
CA GLN A 323 39.14 30.36 42.77
C GLN A 323 37.69 30.34 42.27
N GLN A 324 36.92 31.39 42.56
CA GLN A 324 35.55 31.52 42.07
C GLN A 324 35.50 31.64 40.54
N GLN A 325 36.46 32.38 39.97
CA GLN A 325 36.60 32.52 38.52
C GLN A 325 37.00 31.20 37.85
N GLN A 326 37.90 30.43 38.47
CA GLN A 326 38.28 29.09 38.01
C GLN A 326 37.10 28.11 38.08
N GLN A 327 36.33 28.17 39.16
CA GLN A 327 35.14 27.33 39.34
C GLN A 327 34.06 27.65 38.30
N GLN A 328 33.87 28.93 38.00
CA GLN A 328 32.91 29.38 36.99
C GLN A 328 33.34 28.99 35.57
N GLN A 329 34.63 29.14 35.24
CA GLN A 329 35.19 28.74 33.95
C GLN A 329 35.07 27.23 33.72
N GLN A 330 35.27 26.44 34.78
CA GLN A 330 35.13 24.99 34.73
C GLN A 330 33.67 24.55 34.64
N GLN A 331 32.76 25.22 35.35
CA GLN A 331 31.32 24.97 35.22
C GLN A 331 30.84 25.27 33.79
N GLN A 332 31.37 26.32 33.17
CA GLN A 332 31.09 26.67 31.78
C GLN A 332 31.65 25.62 30.80
N GLN A 333 32.88 25.15 31.03
CA GLN A 333 33.50 24.08 30.24
C GLN A 333 32.71 22.76 30.38
N GLN A 334 32.19 22.47 31.57
CA GLN A 334 31.36 21.31 31.85
C GLN A 334 30.01 21.40 31.15
N GLN A 335 29.37 22.57 31.15
CA GLN A 335 28.12 22.82 30.45
C GLN A 335 28.29 22.66 28.93
N GLN A 336 29.41 23.16 28.40
CA GLN A 336 29.75 23.03 26.99
C GLN A 336 30.01 21.58 26.59
N GLN A 337 30.70 20.81 27.45
CA GLN A 337 30.95 19.39 27.23
C GLN A 337 29.64 18.59 27.29
N GLN A 338 28.75 18.91 28.23
CA GLN A 338 27.43 18.29 28.33
C GLN A 338 26.56 18.57 27.10
N GLN A 339 26.61 19.80 26.59
CA GLN A 339 25.88 20.20 25.38
C GLN A 339 26.42 19.50 24.12
N GLN A 340 27.75 19.39 23.99
CA GLN A 340 28.40 18.69 22.88
C GLN A 340 28.06 17.20 22.91
N GLN A 341 27.98 16.59 24.09
CA GLN A 341 27.59 15.19 24.26
C GLN A 341 26.11 14.97 23.94
N GLN A 342 25.24 15.88 24.35
CA GLN A 342 23.81 15.83 24.02
C GLN A 342 23.59 15.92 22.50
N GLN A 343 24.37 16.77 21.83
CA GLN A 343 24.35 16.89 20.37
C GLN A 343 24.87 15.62 19.69
N GLN A 344 25.94 15.01 20.20
CA GLN A 344 26.48 13.75 19.69
C GLN A 344 25.48 12.60 19.88
N GLN A 345 24.77 12.57 21.02
CA GLN A 345 23.74 11.58 21.31
C GLN A 345 22.53 11.73 20.38
N GLN A 346 22.11 12.96 20.12
CA GLN A 346 21.03 13.26 19.17
C GLN A 346 21.41 12.85 17.74
N GLN A 347 22.66 13.09 17.35
CA GLN A 347 23.18 12.69 16.05
C GLN A 347 23.26 11.15 15.91
N GLN A 348 23.68 10.45 16.97
CA GLN A 348 23.74 8.99 17.00
C GLN A 348 22.33 8.37 16.94
N GLN A 349 21.35 8.98 17.63
CA GLN A 349 19.95 8.58 17.58
C GLN A 349 19.36 8.76 16.18
N GLN A 350 19.70 9.88 15.51
CA GLN A 350 19.26 10.15 14.15
C GLN A 350 19.88 9.17 13.14
N GLN A 351 21.16 8.84 13.32
CA GLN A 351 21.88 7.87 12.48
C GLN A 351 21.32 6.45 12.65
N GLN A 352 20.99 6.05 13.88
CA GLN A 352 20.30 4.79 14.16
C GLN A 352 18.91 4.75 13.53
N GLN A 353 18.13 5.82 13.63
CA GLN A 353 16.80 5.89 13.02
C GLN A 353 16.88 5.72 11.49
N GLN A 354 17.89 6.33 10.87
CA GLN A 354 18.17 6.21 9.45
C GLN A 354 18.57 4.77 9.07
N GLN A 355 19.41 4.13 9.90
CA GLN A 355 19.82 2.74 9.71
C GLN A 355 18.64 1.76 9.85
N GLN A 356 17.75 2.01 10.81
CA GLN A 356 16.49 1.28 11.01
C GLN A 356 15.60 1.37 9.77
N GLN A 357 15.44 2.58 9.23
CA GLN A 357 14.64 2.84 8.02
C GLN A 357 15.23 2.12 6.80
N GLN A 358 16.57 2.08 6.70
CA GLN A 358 17.28 1.36 5.65
C GLN A 358 17.12 -0.17 5.77
N GLN A 359 17.18 -0.70 6.98
CA GLN A 359 16.95 -2.12 7.26
C GLN A 359 15.51 -2.54 6.92
N GLN A 360 14.54 -1.69 7.23
CA GLN A 360 13.13 -1.91 6.92
C GLN A 360 12.89 -1.90 5.40
N GLN A 361 13.56 -1.02 4.67
CA GLN A 361 13.56 -1.03 3.19
C GLN A 361 14.19 -2.31 2.62
N GLN A 362 15.32 -2.76 3.18
CA GLN A 362 15.97 -4.00 2.74
C GLN A 362 15.09 -5.22 2.98
N GLN A 363 14.41 -5.31 4.13
CA GLN A 363 13.47 -6.41 4.39
C GLN A 363 12.27 -6.39 3.44
N GLN A 364 11.73 -5.21 3.12
CA GLN A 364 10.69 -5.09 2.10
C GLN A 364 11.16 -5.57 0.73
N GLN A 365 12.37 -5.21 0.31
CA GLN A 365 12.97 -5.72 -0.92
C GLN A 365 13.15 -7.24 -0.91
N GLN A 366 13.63 -7.81 0.21
CA GLN A 366 13.78 -9.26 0.36
C GLN A 366 12.44 -10.00 0.28
N GLN A 367 11.39 -9.47 0.91
CA GLN A 367 10.04 -10.02 0.80
C GLN A 367 9.51 -9.97 -0.63
N GLN A 368 9.72 -8.86 -1.35
CA GLN A 368 9.37 -8.78 -2.77
C GLN A 368 10.13 -9.81 -3.61
N GLN A 369 11.42 -10.02 -3.35
CA GLN A 369 12.22 -11.04 -4.03
C GLN A 369 11.73 -12.47 -3.73
N GLN A 370 11.39 -12.78 -2.48
CA GLN A 370 10.82 -14.09 -2.13
C GLN A 370 9.46 -14.33 -2.79
N GLN A 371 8.59 -13.31 -2.84
CA GLN A 371 7.32 -13.41 -3.56
C GLN A 371 7.53 -13.65 -5.06
N GLN A 372 8.50 -12.97 -5.68
CA GLN A 372 8.88 -13.23 -7.08
C GLN A 372 9.38 -14.66 -7.28
N GLN A 373 10.23 -15.18 -6.40
CA GLN A 373 10.71 -16.56 -6.48
C GLN A 373 9.59 -17.59 -6.33
N GLN A 374 8.67 -17.38 -5.38
CA GLN A 374 7.50 -18.26 -5.23
C GLN A 374 6.60 -18.22 -6.48
N GLN A 375 6.39 -17.04 -7.07
CA GLN A 375 5.64 -16.93 -8.32
C GLN A 375 6.33 -17.67 -9.47
N GLN A 376 7.66 -17.56 -9.59
CA GLN A 376 8.42 -18.32 -10.60
C GLN A 376 8.32 -19.83 -10.38
N GLN A 377 8.41 -20.30 -9.14
CA GLN A 377 8.23 -21.73 -8.84
C GLN A 377 6.82 -22.22 -9.18
N GLN A 378 5.78 -21.44 -8.85
CA GLN A 378 4.41 -21.78 -9.24
C GLN A 378 4.23 -21.83 -10.76
N GLN A 379 4.82 -20.89 -11.50
CA GLN A 379 4.79 -20.92 -12.97
C GLN A 379 5.50 -22.15 -13.53
N GLN A 380 6.67 -22.52 -12.98
CA GLN A 380 7.37 -23.75 -13.40
C GLN A 380 6.54 -25.01 -13.11
N GLN A 381 5.89 -25.09 -11.94
CA GLN A 381 5.01 -26.21 -11.61
C GLN A 381 3.80 -26.29 -12.56
N GLN A 382 3.19 -25.16 -12.90
CA GLN A 382 2.10 -25.13 -13.88
C GLN A 382 2.56 -25.56 -15.28
N GLN A 383 3.74 -25.12 -15.72
CA GLN A 383 4.31 -25.57 -17.01
C GLN A 383 4.60 -27.07 -17.01
N GLN A 384 5.13 -27.61 -15.91
CA GLN A 384 5.34 -29.06 -15.78
C GLN A 384 4.03 -29.83 -15.81
N GLN A 385 2.98 -29.35 -15.12
CA GLN A 385 1.66 -29.97 -15.17
C GLN A 385 1.04 -29.94 -16.57
N GLN A 386 1.20 -28.83 -17.31
CA GLN A 386 0.73 -28.75 -18.69
C GLN A 386 1.49 -29.72 -19.61
N GLN A 387 2.82 -29.82 -19.47
CA GLN A 387 3.60 -30.80 -20.22
C GLN A 387 3.19 -32.24 -19.90
N GLN A 388 2.94 -32.57 -18.62
CA GLN A 388 2.43 -33.89 -18.25
C GLN A 388 1.05 -34.17 -18.84
N GLN A 389 0.13 -33.19 -18.84
CA GLN A 389 -1.18 -33.35 -19.48
C GLN A 389 -1.07 -33.55 -20.99
N GLN A 390 -0.18 -32.81 -21.66
CA GLN A 390 0.06 -33.00 -23.10
C GLN A 390 0.64 -34.38 -23.41
N GLN A 391 1.59 -34.87 -22.60
CA GLN A 391 2.12 -36.22 -22.74
C GLN A 391 1.04 -37.29 -22.52
N GLN A 392 0.17 -37.13 -21.52
CA GLN A 392 -0.96 -38.04 -21.30
C GLN A 392 -1.95 -38.03 -22.47
N GLN A 393 -2.25 -36.86 -23.05
CA GLN A 393 -3.11 -36.78 -24.23
C GLN A 393 -2.47 -37.44 -25.45
N GLN A 394 -1.17 -37.25 -25.68
CA GLN A 394 -0.46 -37.94 -26.77
C GLN A 394 -0.46 -39.46 -26.57
N GLN A 395 -0.24 -39.94 -25.35
CA GLN A 395 -0.33 -41.38 -25.06
C GLN A 395 -1.74 -41.93 -25.29
N GLN A 396 -2.79 -41.20 -24.90
CA GLN A 396 -4.17 -41.60 -25.19
C GLN A 396 -4.47 -41.63 -26.69
N GLN A 397 -3.99 -40.65 -27.46
CA GLN A 397 -4.15 -40.65 -28.92
C GLN A 397 -3.41 -41.82 -29.57
N GLN A 398 -2.19 -42.12 -29.14
CA GLN A 398 -1.45 -43.29 -29.63
C GLN A 398 -2.18 -44.60 -29.29
N GLN A 399 -2.73 -44.75 -28.09
CA GLN A 399 -3.53 -45.91 -27.72
C GLN A 399 -4.79 -46.04 -28.59
N GLN A 400 -5.49 -44.94 -28.86
CA GLN A 400 -6.66 -44.95 -29.75
C GLN A 400 -6.28 -45.33 -31.19
N GLN A 401 -5.17 -44.81 -31.72
CA GLN A 401 -4.68 -45.19 -33.04
C GLN A 401 -4.31 -46.67 -33.10
N GLN A 402 -3.64 -47.22 -32.08
CA GLN A 402 -3.34 -48.65 -32.00
C GLN A 402 -4.61 -49.50 -31.95
N GLN A 403 -5.62 -49.09 -31.18
CA GLN A 403 -6.92 -49.78 -31.15
C GLN A 403 -7.62 -49.75 -32.52
N GLN A 404 -7.60 -48.61 -33.22
CA GLN A 404 -8.17 -48.52 -34.56
C GLN A 404 -7.43 -49.41 -35.57
N GLN A 405 -6.09 -49.45 -35.51
CA GLN A 405 -5.32 -50.35 -36.37
C GLN A 405 -5.61 -51.83 -36.08
N GLN A 406 -5.74 -52.21 -34.81
CA GLN A 406 -6.14 -53.58 -34.44
C GLN A 406 -7.55 -53.93 -34.96
N GLN A 407 -8.50 -53.00 -34.87
CA GLN A 407 -9.85 -53.20 -35.42
C GLN A 407 -9.84 -53.35 -36.95
N GLN A 408 -9.03 -52.56 -37.66
CA GLN A 408 -8.88 -52.69 -39.11
C GLN A 408 -8.25 -54.03 -39.50
N GLN A 409 -7.22 -54.50 -38.78
CA GLN A 409 -6.62 -55.81 -39.03
C GLN A 409 -7.60 -56.96 -38.78
N GLN A 410 -8.44 -56.86 -37.74
CA GLN A 410 -9.50 -57.85 -37.49
C GLN A 410 -10.58 -57.87 -38.58
N GLN A 411 -10.86 -56.73 -39.22
CA GLN A 411 -11.79 -56.66 -40.35
C GLN A 411 -11.22 -57.25 -41.63
N GLN A 412 -9.89 -57.21 -41.83
CA GLN A 412 -9.25 -57.80 -43.01
C GLN A 412 -9.10 -59.34 -42.94
N HIS A 413 -9.18 -59.92 -41.74
CA HIS A 413 -9.10 -61.37 -41.53
C HIS A 413 -10.47 -62.07 -41.43
N LYS A 414 -11.57 -61.34 -41.58
CA LYS A 414 -12.92 -61.88 -41.77
C LYS A 414 -13.30 -61.77 -43.24
#